data_AF-A0A961GDW1-F1
#
_entry.id   AF-A0A961GDW1-F1
#
_cell.length_a   1.000
_cell.length_b   1.000
_cell.length_c   1.000
_cell.angle_alpha   90.00
_cell.angle_beta   90.00
_cell.angle_gamma   90.00
#
_symmetry.space_group_name_H-M   'P 1'
#
loop_
_entity.id
_entity.type
_entity.pdbx_description
1 polymer ?
#
loop_
_entity_poly.entity_id
_entity_poly.type
_entity_poly.pdbx_seq_one_letter_code
_entity_poly.pdbx_strand_id
1 'polypeptide(L)'
;MLISADTRGVGWDGASAADPLFANHLRIADFAASLSQRLLAETHTDGTGPDDEYLRGYARAMSDLSEALVAGDLCPGGMFFPHER
;
A
#
# COMPACT_ATOMS: atom_id res chain seq x y z
N MET A 1 -29.20 -1.59 30.75
CA MET A 1 -29.42 -2.11 29.39
C MET A 1 -28.13 -2.79 28.96
N LEU A 2 -28.18 -4.09 28.64
CA LEU A 2 -27.07 -4.93 28.15
C LEU A 2 -26.45 -4.33 26.88
N ILE A 3 -25.15 -4.50 26.59
CA ILE A 3 -24.63 -5.68 25.86
C ILE A 3 -23.28 -6.13 26.44
N SER A 4 -23.27 -7.33 27.02
CA SER A 4 -22.05 -8.12 27.24
C SER A 4 -21.76 -8.84 25.93
N ALA A 5 -20.70 -8.45 25.22
CA ALA A 5 -20.22 -9.21 24.08
C ALA A 5 -19.39 -10.40 24.61
N ASP A 6 -20.05 -11.55 24.63
CA ASP A 6 -19.45 -12.87 24.80
C ASP A 6 -18.38 -13.06 23.71
N THR A 7 -17.10 -13.04 24.09
CA THR A 7 -15.97 -13.30 23.18
C THR A 7 -15.61 -14.78 23.09
N ARG A 8 -16.51 -15.68 23.50
CA ARG A 8 -16.31 -17.12 23.34
C ARG A 8 -16.80 -17.57 21.96
N GLY A 9 -15.87 -17.69 21.01
CA GLY A 9 -16.17 -18.50 19.82
C GLY A 9 -15.39 -18.25 18.54
N VAL A 10 -14.42 -17.33 18.50
CA VAL A 10 -13.52 -17.25 17.35
C VAL A 10 -12.20 -17.84 17.77
N GLY A 11 -12.05 -19.14 17.52
CA GLY A 11 -10.78 -19.83 17.68
C GLY A 11 -9.72 -19.10 16.88
N TRP A 12 -8.84 -18.40 17.58
CA TRP A 12 -7.51 -18.01 17.11
C TRP A 12 -6.57 -19.24 17.08
N ASP A 13 -7.11 -20.43 16.81
CA ASP A 13 -6.35 -21.63 16.50
C ASP A 13 -6.03 -21.60 15.01
N GLY A 14 -5.04 -20.75 14.73
CA GLY A 14 -4.58 -20.44 13.40
C GLY A 14 -3.81 -19.15 13.51
N ALA A 15 -2.62 -19.22 14.10
CA ALA A 15 -1.56 -18.27 13.83
C ALA A 15 -1.38 -18.24 12.31
N SER A 16 -2.19 -17.40 11.64
CA SER A 16 -2.19 -17.22 10.21
C SER A 16 -0.79 -16.74 9.90
N ALA A 17 0.01 -17.58 9.25
CA ALA A 17 1.06 -17.05 8.41
C ALA A 17 0.36 -15.96 7.58
N ALA A 18 0.79 -14.70 7.74
CA ALA A 18 0.20 -13.59 7.01
C ALA A 18 0.12 -14.00 5.54
N ASP A 19 -1.07 -13.86 4.92
CA ASP A 19 -1.31 -14.28 3.54
C ASP A 19 -0.09 -13.86 2.69
N PRO A 20 0.65 -14.81 2.08
CA PRO A 20 1.86 -14.51 1.34
C PRO A 20 1.64 -13.44 0.25
N LEU A 21 0.43 -13.36 -0.33
CA LEU A 21 0.07 -12.33 -1.30
C LEU A 21 -0.04 -10.97 -0.64
N PHE A 22 -0.74 -10.87 0.49
CA PHE A 22 -0.85 -9.62 1.25
C PHE A 22 0.51 -9.15 1.78
N ALA A 23 1.34 -10.07 2.28
CA ALA A 23 2.70 -9.76 2.71
C ALA A 23 3.58 -9.27 1.55
N ASN A 24 3.44 -9.85 0.36
CA ASN A 24 4.12 -9.36 -0.84
C ASN A 24 3.62 -7.96 -1.24
N HIS A 25 2.32 -7.73 -1.13
CA HIS A 25 1.69 -6.44 -1.40
C HIS A 25 2.27 -5.32 -0.55
N LEU A 26 2.42 -5.54 0.76
CA LEU A 26 3.02 -4.58 1.67
C LEU A 26 4.51 -4.31 1.36
N ARG A 27 5.25 -5.31 0.89
CA ARG A 27 6.65 -5.12 0.45
C ARG A 27 6.75 -4.25 -0.80
N ILE A 28 5.83 -4.43 -1.75
CA ILE A 28 5.77 -3.57 -2.95
C ILE A 28 5.38 -2.14 -2.55
N ALA A 29 4.46 -2.00 -1.59
CA ALA A 29 4.07 -0.69 -1.07
C ALA A 29 5.25 0.04 -0.43
N ASP A 30 6.01 -0.64 0.43
CA ASP A 30 7.20 -0.08 1.07
C ASP A 30 8.28 0.29 0.04
N PHE A 31 8.50 -0.57 -0.96
CA PHE A 31 9.39 -0.26 -2.07
C PHE A 31 8.96 1.00 -2.85
N ALA A 32 7.67 1.13 -3.17
CA ALA A 32 7.14 2.27 -3.91
C ALA A 32 7.29 3.58 -3.10
N ALA A 33 7.00 3.55 -1.80
CA ALA A 33 7.24 4.68 -0.91
C ALA A 33 8.72 5.08 -0.84
N SER A 34 9.62 4.10 -0.67
CA SER A 34 11.07 4.32 -0.64
C SER A 34 11.60 4.91 -1.96
N LEU A 35 11.08 4.44 -3.11
CA LEU A 35 11.45 4.98 -4.42
C LEU A 35 10.96 6.42 -4.59
N SER A 36 9.71 6.72 -4.21
CA SER A 36 9.15 8.08 -4.25
C SER A 36 10.04 9.06 -3.47
N GLN A 37 10.43 8.71 -2.25
CA GLN A 37 11.28 9.54 -1.40
C GLN A 37 12.66 9.80 -2.01
N ARG A 38 13.29 8.78 -2.61
CA ARG A 38 14.60 8.93 -3.27
C ARG A 38 14.52 9.85 -4.48
N LEU A 39 13.49 9.69 -5.32
CA LEU A 39 13.28 10.55 -6.48
C LEU A 39 13.05 12.01 -6.06
N LEU A 40 12.25 12.25 -5.01
CA LEU A 40 12.06 13.58 -4.47
C LEU A 40 13.38 14.17 -3.98
N ALA A 41 14.19 13.40 -3.23
CA ALA A 41 15.49 13.87 -2.77
C ALA A 41 16.44 14.27 -3.91
N GLU A 42 16.43 13.51 -5.01
CA GLU A 42 17.25 13.77 -6.21
C GLU A 42 16.74 14.97 -7.04
N THR A 43 15.43 15.22 -7.09
CA THR A 43 14.86 16.40 -7.78
C THR A 43 15.09 17.72 -7.07
N HIS A 44 15.55 17.73 -5.81
CA HIS A 44 15.79 18.97 -5.08
C HIS A 44 17.15 19.60 -5.37
N THR A 45 18.03 18.91 -6.11
CA THR A 45 19.45 19.28 -6.13
C THR A 45 19.86 20.36 -7.13
N ASP A 46 19.26 20.52 -8.34
CA ASP A 46 19.92 21.39 -9.35
C ASP A 46 19.07 22.11 -10.43
N GLY A 47 17.74 22.19 -10.35
CA GLY A 47 17.01 23.23 -11.10
C GLY A 47 15.59 22.90 -11.56
N THR A 48 14.79 23.95 -11.79
CA THR A 48 13.37 23.86 -12.20
C THR A 48 13.23 23.58 -13.69
N GLY A 49 13.80 22.46 -14.16
CA GLY A 49 13.67 21.98 -15.54
C GLY A 49 12.43 21.10 -15.75
N PRO A 50 12.05 20.82 -17.02
CA PRO A 50 10.96 19.89 -17.33
C PRO A 50 11.21 18.46 -16.82
N ASP A 51 12.47 18.03 -16.75
CA ASP A 51 12.85 16.71 -16.21
C ASP A 51 12.53 16.61 -14.72
N ASP A 52 12.64 17.72 -14.00
CA ASP A 52 12.31 17.85 -12.59
C ASP A 52 10.81 17.68 -12.33
N GLU A 53 9.97 18.26 -13.18
CA GLU A 53 8.52 18.07 -13.14
C GLU A 53 8.13 16.62 -13.46
N TYR A 54 8.77 16.01 -14.45
CA TYR A 54 8.55 14.60 -14.79
C TYR A 54 8.88 13.68 -13.61
N LEU A 55 10.04 13.88 -12.98
CA LEU A 55 10.47 13.09 -11.82
C LEU A 55 9.56 13.31 -10.60
N ARG A 56 9.08 14.53 -10.36
CA ARG A 56 8.08 14.82 -9.31
C ARG A 56 6.75 14.11 -9.59
N GLY A 57 6.32 14.08 -10.86
CA GLY A 57 5.15 13.32 -11.30
C GLY A 57 5.31 11.82 -11.03
N TYR A 58 6.47 11.27 -11.36
CA TYR A 58 6.78 9.86 -11.09
C TYR A 58 6.81 9.55 -9.59
N ALA A 59 7.40 10.44 -8.78
CA ALA A 59 7.42 10.29 -7.33
C ALA A 59 6.00 10.30 -6.73
N ARG A 60 5.11 11.18 -7.21
CA ARG A 60 3.69 11.18 -6.81
C ARG A 60 3.00 9.87 -7.17
N ALA A 61 3.15 9.40 -8.41
CA ALA A 61 2.56 8.14 -8.84
C ALA A 61 3.04 6.94 -7.99
N MET A 62 4.30 6.92 -7.57
CA MET A 62 4.82 5.88 -6.67
C MET A 62 4.25 6.00 -5.25
N SER A 63 3.99 7.22 -4.77
CA SER A 63 3.33 7.44 -3.47
C SER A 63 1.88 6.94 -3.51
N ASP A 64 1.11 7.34 -4.53
CA ASP A 64 -0.28 6.93 -4.70
C ASP A 64 -0.41 5.40 -4.83
N LEU A 65 0.53 4.78 -5.56
CA LEU A 65 0.61 3.33 -5.66
C LEU A 65 0.85 2.69 -4.29
N SER A 66 1.79 3.21 -3.50
CA SER A 66 2.04 2.71 -2.15
C SER A 66 0.78 2.76 -1.28
N GLU A 67 0.05 3.87 -1.31
CA GLU A 67 -1.19 4.04 -0.55
C GLU A 67 -2.26 3.03 -0.97
N ALA A 68 -2.49 2.86 -2.27
CA ALA A 68 -3.46 1.91 -2.80
C ALA A 68 -3.10 0.45 -2.47
N LEU A 69 -1.80 0.13 -2.46
CA LEU A 69 -1.31 -1.20 -2.04
C LEU A 69 -1.52 -1.40 -0.52
N VAL A 70 -1.23 -0.41 0.33
CA VAL A 70 -1.46 -0.54 1.79
C VAL A 70 -2.95 -0.66 2.11
N ALA A 71 -3.80 0.08 1.41
CA ALA A 71 -5.26 0.00 1.55
C ALA A 71 -5.82 -1.37 1.12
N GLY A 72 -5.05 -2.15 0.35
CA GLY A 72 -5.49 -3.42 -0.22
C GLY A 72 -6.45 -3.25 -1.40
N ASP A 73 -6.60 -2.03 -1.93
CA ASP A 73 -7.49 -1.75 -3.05
C ASP A 73 -7.05 -2.47 -4.34
N LEU A 74 -5.75 -2.77 -4.43
CA LEU A 74 -5.10 -3.46 -5.53
C LEU A 74 -4.92 -4.98 -5.29
N CYS A 75 -5.40 -5.52 -4.17
CA CYS A 75 -5.46 -6.96 -3.94
C CYS A 75 -6.64 -7.59 -4.69
N PRO A 76 -6.59 -8.90 -5.02
CA PRO A 76 -7.77 -9.66 -5.39
C PRO A 76 -8.84 -9.55 -4.28
N GLY A 77 -10.05 -9.14 -4.63
CA GLY A 77 -11.13 -8.83 -3.69
C GLY A 77 -11.14 -7.38 -3.17
N GLY A 78 -10.16 -6.55 -3.56
CA GLY A 78 -10.08 -5.12 -3.23
C GLY A 78 -11.02 -4.25 -4.07
N MET A 79 -11.07 -2.94 -3.77
CA MET A 79 -11.98 -2.00 -4.42
C MET A 79 -11.85 -1.97 -5.95
N PHE A 80 -10.62 -2.06 -6.48
CA PHE A 80 -10.37 -2.02 -7.92
C PHE A 80 -10.43 -3.40 -8.60
N PHE A 81 -10.27 -4.47 -7.84
CA PHE A 81 -10.34 -5.85 -8.32
C PHE A 81 -11.30 -6.68 -7.47
N PRO A 82 -12.62 -6.36 -7.47
CA PRO A 82 -13.59 -7.14 -6.73
C PRO A 82 -13.54 -8.59 -7.24
N HIS A 83 -13.73 -9.58 -6.37
CA HIS A 83 -13.87 -10.96 -6.81
C HIS A 83 -15.00 -11.03 -7.84
N GLU A 84 -14.66 -11.27 -9.10
CA GLU A 84 -15.66 -11.56 -10.13
C GLU A 84 -16.47 -12.77 -9.66
N ARG A 85 -17.80 -12.58 -9.60
CA ARG A 85 -18.77 -13.59 -9.19
C ARG A 85 -19.07 -14.56 -10.32
#